data_AF-A0A0G4F8Q7-F1
#
_entry.id   AF-A0A0G4F8Q7-F1
#
_cell.length_a   1.000
_cell.length_b   1.000
_cell.length_c   1.000
_cell.angle_alpha   90.00
_cell.angle_beta   90.00
_cell.angle_gamma   90.00
#
_symmetry.space_group_name_H-M   'P 1'
#
loop_
_entity.id
_entity.type
_entity.pdbx_description
1 polymer ?
#
loop_
_entity_poly.entity_id
_entity_poly.type
_entity_poly.pdbx_seq_one_letter_code
_entity_poly.pdbx_strand_id
1 'polypeptide(L)'
;MAPKRTAGNKRKNRDDGPAAAAAVDDEHELLPPAEKRAATDQPAASAAASASGALVLQPGSDSGEPLLDLGDLLTGRIVKRPSAVIKTPYVADVRILEQDAMGNVTCDESADPLQAHCPSLDCAGMIVPGSQVRMTPSASGKGKTSHTIWLAEEPRPMGEVASVGAHPQLAERMVKTMLERHMIPELAGYSSFRTQVTHGKARVDFVLDYPNGDELFLEVKNCVCADYPEGQVPSERSSIGVYTSSVQPYRCCAIFPHGAKKPKIKVVSDRAIKHAHELTNMVKRTTSKPRAAILFIVNRSDTLQFRPCHEADMLFAQVLKRAHEAGVQLLAYRIAWDGGRARSGGSIPVVFDESVDTGAIDESHLKDVLQFNAEGGGRT
;
A
#
# COMPACT_ATOMS: atom_id res chain seq x y z
N MET A 1 57.67 23.15 -19.37
CA MET A 1 57.26 23.08 -20.79
C MET A 1 56.17 24.10 -21.02
N ALA A 2 56.37 24.94 -22.03
CA ALA A 2 55.65 26.18 -22.25
C ALA A 2 54.20 25.98 -22.75
N PRO A 3 53.28 26.89 -22.41
CA PRO A 3 52.09 27.19 -23.21
C PRO A 3 52.43 28.19 -24.32
N LYS A 4 51.73 28.09 -25.46
CA LYS A 4 51.60 29.11 -26.53
C LYS A 4 50.09 29.26 -26.75
N ARG A 5 49.44 30.39 -27.00
CA ARG A 5 49.74 31.81 -27.30
C ARG A 5 48.35 32.50 -27.25
N THR A 6 48.15 33.62 -26.53
CA THR A 6 48.01 35.02 -27.05
C THR A 6 47.19 35.15 -28.36
N ALA A 7 46.29 36.10 -28.62
CA ALA A 7 45.80 37.35 -28.02
C ALA A 7 44.46 37.67 -28.75
N GLY A 8 43.45 38.29 -28.15
CA GLY A 8 43.30 39.76 -28.04
C GLY A 8 42.72 40.40 -29.32
N ASN A 9 41.53 41.00 -29.28
CA ASN A 9 41.31 42.46 -29.16
C ASN A 9 39.91 42.95 -29.59
N LYS A 10 39.40 43.93 -28.82
CA LYS A 10 38.62 45.14 -29.18
C LYS A 10 37.16 45.07 -29.71
N ARG A 11 36.25 45.41 -28.78
CA ARG A 11 35.39 46.62 -28.71
C ARG A 11 34.74 47.18 -29.99
N LYS A 12 33.42 47.38 -29.95
CA LYS A 12 32.77 48.70 -30.14
C LYS A 12 31.30 48.72 -29.67
N ASN A 13 30.97 49.73 -28.86
CA ASN A 13 29.62 50.19 -28.51
C ASN A 13 29.00 51.02 -29.65
N ARG A 14 27.65 51.07 -29.70
CA ARG A 14 26.74 52.24 -29.85
C ARG A 14 25.34 51.68 -30.17
N ASP A 15 24.33 51.80 -29.29
CA ASP A 15 23.45 52.95 -29.00
C ASP A 15 22.53 53.40 -30.15
N ASP A 16 21.29 53.71 -29.73
CA ASP A 16 20.19 54.47 -30.36
C ASP A 16 19.09 53.72 -31.15
N GLY A 17 17.86 53.72 -30.58
CA GLY A 17 16.57 53.45 -31.28
C GLY A 17 16.07 54.70 -32.02
N PRO A 18 14.74 54.96 -32.20
CA PRO A 18 13.53 54.11 -32.11
C PRO A 18 12.54 54.30 -33.31
N ALA A 19 11.36 53.63 -33.20
CA ALA A 19 10.00 54.10 -33.57
C ALA A 19 9.29 53.67 -34.90
N ALA A 20 7.95 53.58 -34.71
CA ALA A 20 6.80 53.59 -35.63
C ALA A 20 6.37 52.24 -36.26
N ALA A 21 5.23 51.61 -35.95
CA ALA A 21 3.80 52.01 -35.88
C ALA A 21 3.03 51.49 -37.10
N ALA A 22 2.06 50.60 -36.86
CA ALA A 22 0.88 50.39 -37.71
C ALA A 22 -0.26 49.85 -36.83
N ALA A 23 -1.34 50.62 -36.78
CA ALA A 23 -2.59 50.32 -36.11
C ALA A 23 -3.55 49.60 -37.08
N VAL A 24 -4.43 48.73 -36.54
CA VAL A 24 -5.77 48.50 -37.08
C VAL A 24 -6.71 48.15 -35.92
N ASP A 25 -7.77 48.96 -35.81
CA ASP A 25 -9.09 48.93 -35.14
C ASP A 25 -9.55 47.59 -34.53
N ASP A 26 -10.02 47.51 -33.27
CA ASP A 26 -11.21 48.12 -32.61
C ASP A 26 -12.53 47.43 -33.00
N GLU A 27 -12.93 46.42 -32.22
CA GLU A 27 -14.35 46.14 -31.94
C GLU A 27 -14.52 45.72 -30.47
N HIS A 28 -15.13 46.64 -29.72
CA HIS A 28 -15.66 46.51 -28.38
C HIS A 28 -16.97 45.68 -28.42
N GLU A 29 -16.99 44.50 -27.81
CA GLU A 29 -18.25 43.83 -27.44
C GLU A 29 -18.44 43.88 -25.92
N LEU A 30 -19.42 44.69 -25.50
CA LEU A 30 -19.84 44.92 -24.12
C LEU A 30 -20.51 43.67 -23.56
N LEU A 31 -19.88 43.02 -22.58
CA LEU A 31 -20.52 41.99 -21.77
C LEU A 31 -21.55 42.63 -20.81
N PRO A 32 -22.81 42.16 -20.77
CA PRO A 32 -23.83 42.65 -19.85
C PRO A 32 -23.61 42.13 -18.40
N PRO A 33 -24.16 42.82 -17.39
CA PRO A 33 -23.81 42.64 -15.99
C PRO A 33 -24.44 41.40 -15.33
N ALA A 34 -23.79 40.97 -14.26
CA ALA A 34 -24.05 39.78 -13.46
C ALA A 34 -25.52 39.60 -13.00
N GLU A 35 -26.07 38.42 -13.29
CA GLU A 35 -27.26 37.89 -12.60
C GLU A 35 -26.84 36.86 -11.54
N LYS A 36 -27.21 37.15 -10.29
CA LYS A 36 -27.17 36.21 -9.17
C LYS A 36 -28.10 35.04 -9.46
N ARG A 37 -27.55 33.87 -9.80
CA ARG A 37 -28.32 32.62 -9.80
C ARG A 37 -28.25 31.97 -8.42
N ALA A 38 -29.42 31.96 -7.78
CA ALA A 38 -29.70 31.27 -6.54
C ALA A 38 -29.36 29.79 -6.67
N ALA A 39 -28.71 29.26 -5.63
CA ALA A 39 -28.52 27.84 -5.43
C ALA A 39 -29.90 27.18 -5.26
N THR A 40 -30.32 26.42 -6.26
CA THR A 40 -31.43 25.48 -6.12
C THR A 40 -30.89 24.21 -5.48
N ASP A 41 -31.11 24.16 -4.16
CA ASP A 41 -31.07 22.98 -3.33
C ASP A 41 -32.13 21.98 -3.83
N GLN A 42 -31.72 20.79 -4.25
CA GLN A 42 -32.62 19.65 -4.39
C GLN A 42 -31.99 18.43 -3.71
N PRO A 43 -32.77 17.73 -2.86
CA PRO A 43 -32.23 16.79 -1.91
C PRO A 43 -31.87 15.46 -2.58
N ALA A 44 -30.66 14.97 -2.30
CA ALA A 44 -30.31 13.59 -2.55
C ALA A 44 -31.27 12.69 -1.75
N ALA A 45 -31.99 11.83 -2.46
CA ALA A 45 -32.92 10.87 -1.88
C ALA A 45 -32.19 9.95 -0.89
N SER A 46 -32.53 10.13 0.38
CA SER A 46 -32.20 9.26 1.49
C SER A 46 -32.84 7.88 1.29
N ALA A 47 -32.02 6.88 0.98
CA ALA A 47 -32.36 5.49 1.26
C ALA A 47 -31.71 5.13 2.60
N ALA A 48 -32.50 5.21 3.66
CA ALA A 48 -32.13 4.73 4.98
C ALA A 48 -31.95 3.20 4.92
N ALA A 49 -30.70 2.73 4.94
CA ALA A 49 -30.37 1.35 5.22
C ALA A 49 -30.10 1.20 6.72
N SER A 50 -30.97 0.48 7.40
CA SER A 50 -30.86 0.14 8.82
C SER A 50 -29.57 -0.64 9.11
N ALA A 51 -28.82 -0.17 10.11
CA ALA A 51 -27.64 -0.83 10.64
C ALA A 51 -28.01 -2.04 11.50
N SER A 52 -27.47 -3.21 11.17
CA SER A 52 -27.02 -4.29 12.06
C SER A 52 -26.88 -5.57 11.22
N GLY A 53 -25.67 -5.77 10.69
CA GLY A 53 -25.30 -6.94 9.90
C GLY A 53 -23.94 -6.69 9.28
N ALA A 54 -22.90 -7.32 9.81
CA ALA A 54 -21.59 -7.30 9.17
C ALA A 54 -21.74 -7.89 7.76
N LEU A 55 -21.41 -7.05 6.79
CA LEU A 55 -21.41 -7.43 5.39
C LEU A 55 -20.15 -8.26 5.18
N VAL A 56 -20.26 -9.59 5.24
CA VAL A 56 -19.41 -10.44 4.41
C VAL A 56 -19.72 -9.99 2.99
N LEU A 57 -18.92 -9.06 2.47
CA LEU A 57 -18.99 -8.68 1.08
C LEU A 57 -18.66 -9.94 0.31
N GLN A 58 -19.69 -10.57 -0.26
CA GLN A 58 -19.53 -11.65 -1.21
C GLN A 58 -18.50 -11.19 -2.24
N PRO A 59 -17.60 -12.08 -2.72
CA PRO A 59 -16.70 -11.73 -3.80
C PRO A 59 -17.55 -11.06 -4.88
N GLY A 60 -17.16 -9.84 -5.28
CA GLY A 60 -17.90 -9.08 -6.28
C GLY A 60 -18.22 -10.01 -7.44
N SER A 61 -19.41 -9.89 -8.00
CA SER A 61 -19.95 -10.70 -9.10
C SER A 61 -19.13 -10.65 -10.40
N ASP A 62 -17.88 -10.18 -10.34
CA ASP A 62 -16.98 -10.10 -11.44
C ASP A 62 -16.37 -11.49 -11.67
N SER A 63 -17.00 -12.24 -12.56
CA SER A 63 -16.55 -13.52 -13.13
C SER A 63 -15.25 -13.38 -13.96
N GLY A 64 -14.46 -12.33 -13.73
CA GLY A 64 -13.23 -12.05 -14.45
C GLY A 64 -12.12 -13.05 -14.13
N GLU A 65 -11.04 -13.04 -14.90
CA GLU A 65 -9.85 -13.84 -14.63
C GLU A 65 -9.17 -13.38 -13.32
N PRO A 66 -8.69 -14.27 -12.44
CA PRO A 66 -7.98 -13.86 -11.23
C PRO A 66 -6.77 -12.95 -11.55
N LEU A 67 -6.47 -12.02 -10.64
CA LEU A 67 -5.25 -11.20 -10.70
C LEU A 67 -4.00 -12.05 -10.46
N LEU A 68 -4.17 -13.13 -9.71
CA LEU A 68 -3.14 -14.08 -9.37
C LEU A 68 -3.79 -15.43 -9.04
N ASP A 69 -3.25 -16.50 -9.60
CA ASP A 69 -3.64 -17.87 -9.26
C ASP A 69 -2.44 -18.60 -8.64
N LEU A 70 -2.59 -19.04 -7.39
CA LEU A 70 -1.61 -19.85 -6.67
C LEU A 70 -1.89 -21.36 -6.79
N GLY A 71 -2.96 -21.74 -7.49
CA GLY A 71 -3.48 -23.09 -7.53
C GLY A 71 -4.22 -23.46 -6.25
N ASP A 72 -4.34 -24.76 -6.02
CA ASP A 72 -4.98 -25.27 -4.81
C ASP A 72 -3.97 -25.21 -3.65
N LEU A 73 -4.42 -24.69 -2.52
CA LEU A 73 -3.58 -24.48 -1.35
C LEU A 73 -3.87 -25.54 -0.30
N LEU A 74 -2.81 -26.05 0.33
CA LEU A 74 -2.92 -26.89 1.51
C LEU A 74 -3.18 -26.02 2.73
N THR A 75 -4.08 -26.45 3.59
CA THR A 75 -4.33 -25.82 4.89
C THR A 75 -3.39 -26.42 5.93
N GLY A 76 -2.85 -25.58 6.82
CA GLY A 76 -2.03 -26.05 7.92
C GLY A 76 -2.18 -25.21 9.18
N ARG A 77 -1.84 -25.81 10.32
CA ARG A 77 -1.76 -25.15 11.62
C ARG A 77 -0.31 -24.94 12.01
N ILE A 78 0.06 -23.70 12.35
CA ILE A 78 1.38 -23.41 12.89
C ILE A 78 1.52 -24.09 14.26
N VAL A 79 2.52 -24.96 14.40
CA VAL A 79 2.89 -25.58 15.68
C VAL A 79 3.91 -24.71 16.41
N LYS A 80 4.91 -24.20 15.68
CA LYS A 80 5.99 -23.41 16.28
C LYS A 80 6.61 -22.45 15.27
N ARG A 81 6.93 -21.23 15.72
CA ARG A 81 7.76 -20.28 14.97
C ARG A 81 8.63 -19.46 15.93
N PRO A 82 9.96 -19.33 15.71
CA PRO A 82 10.78 -20.07 14.75
C PRO A 82 10.66 -21.59 14.88
N SER A 83 10.83 -22.32 13.77
CA SER A 83 10.87 -23.79 13.75
C SER A 83 11.85 -24.34 14.79
N ALA A 84 11.51 -25.48 15.38
CA ALA A 84 12.37 -26.23 16.31
C ALA A 84 13.66 -26.68 15.62
N VAL A 85 13.61 -26.98 14.33
CA VAL A 85 14.73 -27.45 13.51
C VAL A 85 15.49 -26.27 12.91
N ILE A 86 14.78 -25.35 12.24
CA ILE A 86 15.40 -24.19 11.58
C ILE A 86 15.04 -22.93 12.36
N LYS A 87 15.93 -22.55 13.29
CA LYS A 87 15.75 -21.44 14.26
C LYS A 87 15.91 -20.05 13.64
N THR A 88 15.10 -19.76 12.63
CA THR A 88 15.01 -18.46 11.96
C THR A 88 13.55 -18.00 11.95
N PRO A 89 13.25 -16.69 12.11
CA PRO A 89 11.87 -16.21 12.14
C PRO A 89 11.13 -16.38 10.80
N TYR A 90 11.85 -16.77 9.75
CA TYR A 90 11.35 -17.07 8.41
C TYR A 90 10.98 -18.54 8.17
N VAL A 91 11.00 -19.39 9.19
CA VAL A 91 10.58 -20.81 9.09
C VAL A 91 9.72 -21.19 10.28
N ALA A 92 8.62 -21.88 10.02
CA ALA A 92 7.71 -22.43 11.02
C ALA A 92 7.57 -23.95 10.86
N ASP A 93 7.29 -24.62 11.96
CA ASP A 93 6.80 -25.99 11.98
C ASP A 93 5.29 -25.96 11.80
N VAL A 94 4.77 -26.70 10.82
CA VAL A 94 3.36 -26.69 10.43
C VAL A 94 2.82 -28.12 10.36
N ARG A 95 1.61 -28.35 10.85
CA ARG A 95 0.88 -29.60 10.59
C ARG A 95 -0.18 -29.36 9.53
N ILE A 96 -0.32 -30.30 8.61
CA ILE A 96 -1.35 -30.25 7.59
C ILE A 96 -2.70 -30.51 8.25
N LEU A 97 -3.69 -29.70 7.88
CA LEU A 97 -5.08 -29.88 8.25
C LEU A 97 -5.82 -30.48 7.06
N GLU A 98 -6.53 -31.56 7.31
CA GLU A 98 -7.43 -32.19 6.34
C GLU A 98 -8.88 -31.90 6.73
N GLN A 99 -9.77 -31.92 5.75
CA GLN A 99 -11.20 -31.79 6.00
C GLN A 99 -11.88 -33.09 5.60
N ASP A 100 -12.61 -33.69 6.53
CA ASP A 100 -13.38 -34.89 6.24
C ASP A 100 -14.61 -34.60 5.38
N ALA A 101 -15.29 -35.65 4.92
CA ALA A 101 -16.49 -35.52 4.08
C ALA A 101 -17.66 -34.77 4.76
N MET A 102 -17.61 -34.60 6.09
CA MET A 102 -18.61 -33.88 6.88
C MET A 102 -18.19 -32.43 7.16
N GLY A 103 -17.02 -32.01 6.69
CA GLY A 103 -16.50 -30.67 6.89
C GLY A 103 -15.69 -30.50 8.17
N ASN A 104 -15.46 -31.55 8.96
CA ASN A 104 -14.66 -31.44 10.18
C ASN A 104 -13.18 -31.34 9.83
N VAL A 105 -12.48 -30.44 10.51
CA VAL A 105 -11.04 -30.27 10.35
C VAL A 105 -10.32 -31.29 11.23
N THR A 106 -9.53 -32.16 10.62
CA THR A 106 -8.71 -33.18 11.26
C THR A 106 -7.23 -32.90 11.08
N CYS A 107 -6.42 -33.36 12.03
CA CYS A 107 -4.96 -33.24 12.00
C CYS A 107 -4.36 -34.54 12.54
N ASP A 108 -3.39 -35.12 11.84
CA ASP A 108 -2.59 -36.21 12.40
C ASP A 108 -1.59 -35.62 13.41
N GLU A 109 -1.91 -35.73 14.70
CA GLU A 109 -1.04 -35.24 15.78
C GLU A 109 0.22 -36.10 15.97
N SER A 110 0.25 -37.32 15.40
CA SER A 110 1.39 -38.23 15.48
C SER A 110 2.43 -37.99 14.39
N ALA A 111 2.05 -37.33 13.28
CA ALA A 111 2.96 -36.95 12.22
C ALA A 111 3.90 -35.81 12.64
N ASP A 112 5.15 -35.90 12.20
CA ASP A 112 6.13 -34.83 12.36
C ASP A 112 5.69 -33.58 11.57
N PRO A 113 5.78 -32.38 12.17
CA PRO A 113 5.44 -31.15 11.46
C PRO A 113 6.45 -30.87 10.35
N LEU A 114 5.94 -30.35 9.23
CA LEU A 114 6.76 -29.92 8.10
C LEU A 114 7.36 -28.53 8.34
N GLN A 115 8.46 -28.21 7.68
CA GLN A 115 9.08 -26.89 7.71
C GLN A 115 8.56 -26.01 6.57
N ALA A 116 7.77 -24.99 6.91
CA ALA A 116 7.24 -24.02 5.97
C ALA A 116 7.97 -22.69 6.03
N HIS A 117 8.28 -22.10 4.87
CA HIS A 117 8.81 -20.75 4.80
C HIS A 117 7.72 -19.72 5.16
N CYS A 118 8.10 -18.72 5.96
CA CYS A 118 7.28 -17.59 6.41
C CYS A 118 7.83 -16.27 5.83
N PRO A 119 7.49 -15.89 4.59
CA PRO A 119 8.05 -14.72 3.91
C PRO A 119 7.78 -13.39 4.64
N SER A 120 6.63 -13.25 5.30
CA SER A 120 6.22 -12.03 6.02
C SER A 120 6.40 -12.12 7.54
N LEU A 121 7.34 -12.95 8.01
CA LEU A 121 7.61 -13.15 9.45
C LEU A 121 6.34 -13.57 10.21
N ASP A 122 5.83 -12.71 11.10
CA ASP A 122 4.62 -12.95 11.90
C ASP A 122 3.33 -12.53 11.20
N CYS A 123 3.41 -11.82 10.07
CA CYS A 123 2.29 -11.24 9.35
C CYS A 123 1.30 -10.55 10.30
N ALA A 124 1.77 -9.57 11.07
CA ALA A 124 0.96 -8.86 12.06
C ALA A 124 0.35 -9.78 13.14
N GLY A 125 1.02 -10.87 13.48
CA GLY A 125 0.54 -11.85 14.47
C GLY A 125 -0.37 -12.95 13.92
N MET A 126 -0.56 -13.03 12.60
CA MET A 126 -1.36 -14.08 11.94
C MET A 126 -0.56 -15.35 11.63
N ILE A 127 0.78 -15.33 11.78
CA ILE A 127 1.64 -16.51 11.67
C ILE A 127 2.30 -16.74 13.03
N VAL A 128 1.56 -17.30 13.98
CA VAL A 128 2.05 -17.68 15.32
C VAL A 128 1.51 -19.07 15.68
N PRO A 129 2.02 -19.75 16.72
CA PRO A 129 1.49 -21.05 17.14
C PRO A 129 -0.04 -21.02 17.32
N GLY A 130 -0.72 -22.01 16.75
CA GLY A 130 -2.18 -22.12 16.71
C GLY A 130 -2.85 -21.50 15.47
N SER A 131 -2.18 -20.58 14.77
CA SER A 131 -2.74 -19.94 13.57
C SER A 131 -2.93 -20.93 12.41
N GLN A 132 -3.97 -20.71 11.62
CA GLN A 132 -4.18 -21.43 10.35
C GLN A 132 -3.58 -20.64 9.19
N VAL A 133 -2.92 -21.37 8.28
CA VAL A 133 -2.24 -20.81 7.10
C VAL A 133 -2.53 -21.65 5.87
N ARG A 134 -2.41 -21.04 4.69
CA ARG A 134 -2.52 -21.73 3.40
C ARG A 134 -1.20 -21.68 2.64
N MET A 135 -0.79 -22.83 2.11
CA MET A 135 0.56 -23.05 1.60
C MET A 135 0.57 -23.86 0.30
N THR A 136 1.65 -23.69 -0.48
CA THR A 136 1.99 -24.59 -1.60
C THR A 136 3.23 -25.38 -1.23
N PRO A 137 3.48 -26.54 -1.87
CA PRO A 137 4.82 -27.10 -1.94
C PRO A 137 5.83 -26.07 -2.48
N SER A 138 7.06 -26.13 -1.99
CA SER A 138 8.15 -25.27 -2.45
C SER A 138 8.53 -25.60 -3.91
N ALA A 139 8.55 -24.60 -4.79
CA ALA A 139 8.73 -24.77 -6.23
C ALA A 139 10.02 -25.49 -6.67
N SER A 140 11.12 -25.40 -5.90
CA SER A 140 12.42 -25.90 -6.32
C SER A 140 12.81 -27.26 -5.74
N GLY A 141 12.10 -27.77 -4.72
CA GLY A 141 12.46 -28.99 -3.97
C GLY A 141 13.86 -29.03 -3.32
N LYS A 142 14.70 -28.01 -3.57
CA LYS A 142 16.12 -27.90 -3.18
C LYS A 142 16.31 -27.00 -1.95
N GLY A 143 15.25 -26.36 -1.48
CA GLY A 143 15.27 -25.49 -0.30
C GLY A 143 15.21 -26.27 1.00
N LYS A 144 15.52 -25.61 2.12
CA LYS A 144 15.41 -26.20 3.48
C LYS A 144 13.95 -26.34 3.96
N THR A 145 12.99 -25.77 3.23
CA THR A 145 11.56 -25.78 3.54
C THR A 145 10.81 -26.53 2.46
N SER A 146 9.92 -27.43 2.85
CA SER A 146 9.10 -28.21 1.91
C SER A 146 7.92 -27.41 1.38
N HIS A 147 7.48 -26.38 2.11
CA HIS A 147 6.32 -25.55 1.76
C HIS A 147 6.61 -24.06 1.91
N THR A 148 5.79 -23.24 1.25
CA THR A 148 5.78 -21.78 1.39
C THR A 148 4.39 -21.32 1.82
N ILE A 149 4.32 -20.53 2.88
CA ILE A 149 3.08 -19.89 3.33
C ILE A 149 2.76 -18.72 2.41
N TRP A 150 1.53 -18.72 1.88
CA TRP A 150 1.02 -17.67 1.01
C TRP A 150 -0.06 -16.86 1.67
N LEU A 151 -0.99 -17.51 2.39
CA LEU A 151 -2.10 -16.85 3.06
C LEU A 151 -2.12 -17.23 4.55
N ALA A 152 -2.66 -16.35 5.37
CA ALA A 152 -2.97 -16.62 6.77
C ALA A 152 -4.47 -16.37 7.00
N GLU A 153 -5.09 -17.18 7.86
CA GLU A 153 -6.49 -16.99 8.25
C GLU A 153 -6.54 -16.20 9.56
N GLU A 154 -7.24 -15.07 9.56
CA GLU A 154 -7.39 -14.22 10.73
C GLU A 154 -8.79 -14.35 11.32
N PRO A 155 -8.94 -14.76 12.59
CA PRO A 155 -10.21 -14.68 13.30
C PRO A 155 -10.70 -13.23 13.38
N ARG A 156 -11.97 -13.02 13.05
CA ARG A 156 -12.67 -11.73 13.08
C ARG A 156 -13.86 -11.81 14.05
N PRO A 157 -14.41 -10.66 14.49
CA PRO A 157 -15.59 -10.64 15.37
C PRO A 157 -16.75 -11.49 14.83
N MET A 158 -17.63 -11.94 15.72
CA MET A 158 -18.81 -12.75 15.38
C MET A 158 -18.51 -14.09 14.69
N GLY A 159 -17.31 -14.64 14.90
CA GLY A 159 -16.91 -15.95 14.36
C GLY A 159 -16.54 -15.93 12.88
N GLU A 160 -16.40 -14.74 12.29
CA GLU A 160 -15.92 -14.58 10.93
C GLU A 160 -14.42 -14.89 10.82
N VAL A 161 -13.95 -15.20 9.62
CA VAL A 161 -12.53 -15.46 9.33
C VAL A 161 -12.17 -14.73 8.03
N ALA A 162 -11.06 -13.99 8.05
CA ALA A 162 -10.52 -13.31 6.87
C ALA A 162 -9.29 -14.04 6.33
N SER A 163 -9.27 -14.33 5.03
CA SER A 163 -8.06 -14.81 4.34
C SER A 163 -7.17 -13.63 3.95
N VAL A 164 -5.92 -13.64 4.42
CA VAL A 164 -4.99 -12.52 4.30
C VAL A 164 -3.72 -12.94 3.55
N GLY A 165 -3.30 -12.14 2.55
CA GLY A 165 -2.09 -12.38 1.77
C GLY A 165 -0.79 -12.16 2.55
N ALA A 166 -0.14 -13.26 2.91
CA ALA A 166 0.98 -13.32 3.83
C ALA A 166 2.37 -13.43 3.14
N HIS A 167 2.46 -13.15 1.85
CA HIS A 167 3.73 -13.13 1.10
C HIS A 167 3.99 -11.73 0.50
N PRO A 168 5.18 -11.11 0.72
CA PRO A 168 5.41 -9.70 0.41
C PRO A 168 5.34 -9.40 -1.09
N GLN A 169 5.71 -10.35 -1.94
CA GLN A 169 5.64 -10.21 -3.41
C GLN A 169 4.21 -10.24 -3.98
N LEU A 170 3.18 -10.59 -3.19
CA LEU A 170 1.81 -10.72 -3.71
C LEU A 170 1.29 -9.39 -4.28
N ALA A 171 1.51 -8.30 -3.55
CA ALA A 171 1.03 -6.98 -3.95
C ALA A 171 1.59 -6.54 -5.31
N GLU A 172 2.92 -6.59 -5.49
CA GLU A 172 3.56 -6.22 -6.76
C GLU A 172 3.10 -7.11 -7.93
N ARG A 173 2.93 -8.42 -7.69
CA ARG A 173 2.42 -9.35 -8.72
C ARG A 173 1.00 -9.01 -9.16
N MET A 174 0.11 -8.76 -8.21
CA MET A 174 -1.27 -8.37 -8.51
C MET A 174 -1.34 -7.01 -9.19
N VAL A 175 -0.55 -6.02 -8.74
CA VAL A 175 -0.48 -4.70 -9.38
C VAL A 175 0.00 -4.81 -10.82
N LYS A 176 1.02 -5.63 -11.09
CA LYS A 176 1.46 -5.87 -12.47
C LYS A 176 0.31 -6.35 -13.36
N THR A 177 -0.48 -7.32 -12.91
CA THR A 177 -1.65 -7.81 -13.65
C THR A 177 -2.76 -6.76 -13.76
N MET A 178 -3.01 -5.98 -12.70
CA MET A 178 -3.97 -4.87 -12.75
C MET A 178 -3.55 -3.78 -13.75
N LEU A 179 -2.24 -3.51 -13.88
CA LEU A 179 -1.72 -2.59 -14.89
C LEU A 179 -1.83 -3.20 -16.30
N GLU A 180 -1.40 -4.45 -16.51
CA GLU A 180 -1.54 -5.11 -17.82
C GLU A 180 -2.99 -5.14 -18.33
N ARG A 181 -3.95 -5.19 -17.42
CA ARG A 181 -5.39 -5.22 -17.71
C ARG A 181 -6.08 -3.86 -17.56
N HIS A 182 -5.35 -2.78 -17.31
CA HIS A 182 -5.89 -1.43 -17.11
C HIS A 182 -7.03 -1.33 -16.07
N MET A 183 -6.93 -2.09 -14.98
CA MET A 183 -7.97 -2.22 -13.94
C MET A 183 -7.93 -1.15 -12.85
N ILE A 184 -7.11 -0.10 -13.02
CA ILE A 184 -6.98 1.01 -12.06
C ILE A 184 -7.39 2.29 -12.79
N PRO A 185 -8.68 2.67 -12.77
CA PRO A 185 -9.18 3.81 -13.53
C PRO A 185 -8.49 5.14 -13.17
N GLU A 186 -8.07 5.31 -11.92
CA GLU A 186 -7.36 6.50 -11.45
C GLU A 186 -6.00 6.70 -12.14
N LEU A 187 -5.43 5.62 -12.68
CA LEU A 187 -4.18 5.61 -13.42
C LEU A 187 -4.39 5.49 -14.93
N ALA A 188 -5.61 5.60 -15.45
CA ALA A 188 -5.89 5.35 -16.88
C ALA A 188 -5.12 6.29 -17.82
N GLY A 189 -4.84 5.81 -19.03
CA GLY A 189 -4.27 6.61 -20.13
C GLY A 189 -2.76 6.46 -20.37
N TYR A 190 -2.06 5.63 -19.60
CA TYR A 190 -0.68 5.23 -19.92
C TYR A 190 -0.67 4.27 -21.12
N SER A 191 0.41 4.33 -21.91
CA SER A 191 0.68 3.46 -23.05
C SER A 191 1.61 2.29 -22.71
N SER A 192 2.47 2.45 -21.71
CA SER A 192 3.38 1.40 -21.22
C SER A 192 3.70 1.61 -19.74
N PHE A 193 4.31 0.60 -19.13
CA PHE A 193 4.91 0.75 -17.82
C PHE A 193 6.22 -0.03 -17.70
N ARG A 194 7.09 0.42 -16.82
CA ARG A 194 8.37 -0.21 -16.47
C ARG A 194 8.35 -0.62 -15.01
N THR A 195 9.03 -1.70 -14.66
CA THR A 195 9.10 -2.21 -13.30
C THR A 195 10.47 -1.93 -12.66
N GLN A 196 10.50 -1.73 -11.35
CA GLN A 196 11.73 -1.71 -10.53
C GLN A 196 12.75 -0.65 -11.00
N VAL A 197 12.26 0.56 -11.30
CA VAL A 197 13.05 1.65 -11.86
C VAL A 197 13.75 2.44 -10.74
N THR A 198 15.04 2.70 -10.93
CA THR A 198 15.80 3.60 -10.05
C THR A 198 15.75 5.02 -10.61
N HIS A 199 15.24 5.97 -9.82
CA HIS A 199 15.24 7.40 -10.12
C HIS A 199 16.03 8.15 -9.03
N GLY A 200 17.23 8.64 -9.37
CA GLY A 200 18.15 9.22 -8.40
C GLY A 200 18.56 8.20 -7.32
N LYS A 201 18.19 8.46 -6.06
CA LYS A 201 18.45 7.58 -4.91
C LYS A 201 17.26 6.69 -4.52
N ALA A 202 16.11 6.85 -5.18
CA ALA A 202 14.88 6.12 -4.88
C ALA A 202 14.68 5.02 -5.94
N ARG A 203 14.26 3.83 -5.49
CA ARG A 203 13.78 2.75 -6.36
C ARG A 203 12.28 2.67 -6.17
N VAL A 204 11.53 2.87 -7.25
CA VAL A 204 10.08 2.75 -7.27
C VAL A 204 9.67 1.44 -7.92
N ASP A 205 8.50 0.93 -7.57
CA ASP A 205 8.03 -0.38 -8.04
C ASP A 205 7.62 -0.32 -9.51
N PHE A 206 6.94 0.74 -9.93
CA PHE A 206 6.54 0.95 -11.32
C PHE A 206 6.71 2.41 -11.77
N VAL A 207 6.94 2.59 -13.08
CA VAL A 207 6.81 3.88 -13.76
C VAL A 207 5.88 3.70 -14.95
N LEU A 208 4.78 4.45 -14.99
CA LEU A 208 3.81 4.43 -16.09
C LEU A 208 4.15 5.56 -17.05
N ASP A 209 4.19 5.26 -18.35
CA ASP A 209 4.53 6.21 -19.40
C ASP A 209 3.27 6.61 -20.17
N TYR A 210 3.03 7.91 -20.33
CA TYR A 210 1.84 8.46 -21.00
C TYR A 210 2.18 8.95 -22.42
N PRO A 211 1.22 8.91 -23.37
CA PRO A 211 1.44 9.35 -24.75
C PRO A 211 1.89 10.81 -24.90
N ASN A 212 1.57 11.68 -23.93
CA ASN A 212 1.98 13.08 -23.92
C ASN A 212 3.44 13.30 -23.44
N GLY A 213 4.16 12.23 -23.09
CA GLY A 213 5.51 12.27 -22.54
C GLY A 213 5.59 12.38 -21.03
N ASP A 214 4.45 12.44 -20.32
CA ASP A 214 4.42 12.42 -18.86
C ASP A 214 4.75 11.02 -18.32
N GLU A 215 5.31 10.96 -17.11
CA GLU A 215 5.53 9.71 -16.37
C GLU A 215 4.70 9.70 -15.07
N LEU A 216 4.42 8.53 -14.50
CA LEU A 216 3.88 8.41 -13.14
C LEU A 216 4.69 7.38 -12.35
N PHE A 217 5.27 7.81 -11.25
CA PHE A 217 5.98 6.94 -10.31
C PHE A 217 4.98 6.29 -9.36
N LEU A 218 4.89 4.97 -9.39
CA LEU A 218 3.96 4.19 -8.57
C LEU A 218 4.73 3.33 -7.57
N GLU A 219 4.49 3.60 -6.29
CA GLU A 219 4.96 2.79 -5.16
C GLU A 219 3.84 1.88 -4.67
N VAL A 220 4.14 0.60 -4.43
CA VAL A 220 3.18 -0.40 -3.99
C VAL A 220 3.44 -0.77 -2.53
N LYS A 221 2.39 -0.87 -1.73
CA LYS A 221 2.45 -1.34 -0.35
C LYS A 221 1.51 -2.53 -0.17
N ASN A 222 2.04 -3.62 0.39
CA ASN A 222 1.21 -4.74 0.84
C ASN A 222 0.67 -4.42 2.24
N CYS A 223 -0.65 -4.22 2.34
CA CYS A 223 -1.35 -3.95 3.59
C CYS A 223 -2.12 -5.19 4.02
N VAL A 224 -1.70 -5.79 5.14
CA VAL A 224 -2.24 -7.07 5.64
C VAL A 224 -3.02 -6.91 6.94
N CYS A 225 -2.75 -5.85 7.70
CA CYS A 225 -3.31 -5.64 9.02
C CYS A 225 -4.62 -4.86 8.92
N ALA A 226 -5.58 -5.18 9.79
CA ALA A 226 -6.81 -4.43 9.97
C ALA A 226 -7.09 -4.21 11.45
N ASP A 227 -7.82 -3.15 11.77
CA ASP A 227 -8.27 -2.90 13.14
C ASP A 227 -9.50 -3.75 13.52
N TYR A 228 -9.87 -3.67 14.80
CA TYR A 228 -11.01 -4.34 15.41
C TYR A 228 -11.92 -3.30 16.08
N PRO A 229 -13.21 -3.60 16.27
CA PRO A 229 -14.01 -2.83 17.22
C PRO A 229 -13.42 -3.01 18.63
N GLU A 230 -13.43 -1.93 19.41
CA GLU A 230 -13.00 -2.01 20.81
C GLU A 230 -13.78 -3.08 21.59
N GLY A 231 -13.05 -3.90 22.36
CA GLY A 231 -13.62 -5.01 23.13
C GLY A 231 -14.07 -6.23 22.32
N GLN A 232 -13.87 -6.25 21.00
CA GLN A 232 -14.33 -7.34 20.12
C GLN A 232 -13.19 -8.09 19.42
N VAL A 233 -11.97 -8.02 19.94
CA VAL A 233 -10.85 -8.84 19.46
C VAL A 233 -11.13 -10.31 19.84
N PRO A 234 -11.19 -11.25 18.88
CA PRO A 234 -11.40 -12.67 19.20
C PRO A 234 -10.33 -13.23 20.13
N SER A 235 -10.71 -14.12 21.04
CA SER A 235 -9.79 -14.71 22.03
C SER A 235 -8.66 -15.54 21.41
N GLU A 236 -8.91 -16.10 20.22
CA GLU A 236 -7.95 -16.89 19.45
C GLU A 236 -6.91 -15.99 18.75
N ARG A 237 -7.16 -14.68 18.66
CA ARG A 237 -6.27 -13.74 17.98
C ARG A 237 -5.08 -13.41 18.88
N SER A 238 -3.87 -13.53 18.32
CA SER A 238 -2.65 -13.06 18.99
C SER A 238 -2.75 -11.57 19.33
N SER A 239 -2.15 -11.13 20.45
CA SER A 239 -2.05 -9.70 20.79
C SER A 239 -1.06 -8.92 19.91
N ILE A 240 -0.22 -9.60 19.13
CA ILE A 240 0.73 -8.96 18.22
C ILE A 240 -0.05 -8.32 17.07
N GLY A 241 0.25 -7.05 16.79
CA GLY A 241 -0.33 -6.33 15.66
C GLY A 241 -1.85 -6.12 15.76
N VAL A 242 -2.39 -6.03 16.98
CA VAL A 242 -3.79 -5.73 17.23
C VAL A 242 -3.97 -4.24 17.50
N TYR A 243 -4.95 -3.66 16.79
CA TYR A 243 -5.33 -2.26 16.91
C TYR A 243 -6.85 -2.21 17.00
N THR A 244 -7.38 -1.30 17.80
CA THR A 244 -8.82 -1.20 18.05
C THR A 244 -9.32 0.20 17.75
N SER A 245 -10.57 0.32 17.32
CA SER A 245 -11.26 1.59 17.12
C SER A 245 -12.54 1.63 17.93
N SER A 246 -12.75 2.76 18.59
CA SER A 246 -13.99 3.09 19.30
C SER A 246 -14.95 3.96 18.47
N VAL A 247 -14.55 4.34 17.24
CA VAL A 247 -15.33 5.20 16.33
C VAL A 247 -16.65 4.53 15.96
N GLN A 248 -17.74 5.32 15.97
CA GLN A 248 -19.09 4.86 15.62
C GLN A 248 -19.68 5.66 14.45
N PRO A 249 -20.35 5.01 13.47
CA PRO A 249 -20.46 3.55 13.34
C PRO A 249 -19.10 2.92 12.98
N TYR A 250 -18.76 1.80 13.61
CA TYR A 250 -17.51 1.10 13.33
C TYR A 250 -17.42 0.69 11.86
N ARG A 251 -16.24 0.93 11.27
CA ARG A 251 -15.89 0.50 9.92
C ARG A 251 -14.50 -0.12 9.96
N CYS A 252 -14.42 -1.39 9.59
CA CYS A 252 -13.16 -2.14 9.54
C CYS A 252 -12.15 -1.44 8.61
N CYS A 253 -11.05 -0.98 9.20
CA CYS A 253 -9.99 -0.28 8.47
C CYS A 253 -8.81 -1.21 8.23
N ALA A 254 -8.36 -1.29 6.98
CA ALA A 254 -7.01 -1.72 6.68
C ALA A 254 -6.01 -0.68 7.19
N ILE A 255 -4.89 -1.12 7.75
CA ILE A 255 -3.90 -0.23 8.40
C ILE A 255 -2.46 -0.53 7.97
N PHE A 256 -1.68 0.53 7.83
CA PHE A 256 -0.26 0.46 7.49
C PHE A 256 0.53 1.67 8.03
N PRO A 257 1.79 1.52 8.47
CA PRO A 257 2.48 0.26 8.74
C PRO A 257 1.92 -0.39 10.02
N HIS A 258 2.34 -1.61 10.32
CA HIS A 258 2.02 -2.30 11.56
C HIS A 258 3.30 -2.85 12.21
N GLY A 259 3.24 -3.13 13.50
CA GLY A 259 4.34 -3.74 14.25
C GLY A 259 5.12 -2.78 15.14
N ALA A 260 6.26 -3.26 15.65
CA ALA A 260 7.04 -2.54 16.65
C ALA A 260 7.91 -1.44 16.03
N LYS A 261 8.05 -0.33 16.76
CA LYS A 261 8.99 0.75 16.42
C LYS A 261 10.43 0.29 16.59
N LYS A 262 11.30 0.67 15.65
CA LYS A 262 12.76 0.50 15.77
C LYS A 262 13.27 1.33 16.95
N PRO A 263 14.00 0.74 17.93
CA PRO A 263 14.36 1.44 19.16
C PRO A 263 15.14 2.75 18.96
N LYS A 264 16.02 2.81 17.96
CA LYS A 264 16.91 3.94 17.67
C LYS A 264 16.20 5.16 17.10
N ILE A 265 15.20 4.95 16.26
CA ILE A 265 14.54 6.01 15.48
C ILE A 265 13.04 6.11 15.71
N LYS A 266 12.48 5.31 16.62
CA LYS A 266 11.09 5.39 17.11
C LYS A 266 10.00 5.41 16.02
N VAL A 267 10.27 4.76 14.89
CA VAL A 267 9.32 4.54 13.78
C VAL A 267 9.24 3.06 13.44
N VAL A 268 8.13 2.63 12.86
CA VAL A 268 7.91 1.25 12.43
C VAL A 268 8.66 0.98 11.13
N SER A 269 8.55 1.90 10.16
CA SER A 269 9.18 1.74 8.84
C SER A 269 9.80 3.05 8.34
N ASP A 270 11.09 3.22 8.59
CA ASP A 270 11.91 4.29 8.00
C ASP A 270 11.93 4.24 6.47
N ARG A 271 11.87 3.03 5.88
CA ARG A 271 11.76 2.88 4.42
C ARG A 271 10.45 3.47 3.89
N ALA A 272 9.32 3.18 4.54
CA ALA A 272 8.04 3.71 4.11
C ALA A 272 7.99 5.25 4.22
N ILE A 273 8.52 5.80 5.31
CA ILE A 273 8.66 7.26 5.52
C ILE A 273 9.53 7.87 4.43
N LYS A 274 10.72 7.30 4.17
CA LYS A 274 11.63 7.78 3.11
C LYS A 274 10.94 7.78 1.75
N HIS A 275 10.25 6.70 1.38
CA HIS A 275 9.62 6.59 0.07
C HIS A 275 8.52 7.65 -0.10
N ALA A 276 7.64 7.84 0.89
CA ALA A 276 6.62 8.88 0.85
C ALA A 276 7.24 10.29 0.77
N HIS A 277 8.30 10.55 1.52
CA HIS A 277 9.03 11.80 1.49
C HIS A 277 9.71 12.06 0.13
N GLU A 278 10.32 11.05 -0.47
CA GLU A 278 10.95 11.15 -1.80
C GLU A 278 9.92 11.43 -2.89
N LEU A 279 8.77 10.74 -2.88
CA LEU A 279 7.66 11.01 -3.81
C LEU A 279 7.13 12.45 -3.65
N THR A 280 6.97 12.92 -2.42
CA THR A 280 6.59 14.32 -2.13
C THR A 280 7.57 15.31 -2.77
N ASN A 281 8.87 15.07 -2.63
CA ASN A 281 9.90 15.94 -3.18
C ASN A 281 9.94 15.90 -4.72
N MET A 282 9.65 14.74 -5.32
CA MET A 282 9.57 14.62 -6.78
C MET A 282 8.39 15.42 -7.34
N VAL A 283 7.21 15.32 -6.72
CA VAL A 283 6.03 16.09 -7.16
C VAL A 283 6.26 17.60 -7.02
N LYS A 284 6.93 18.04 -5.95
CA LYS A 284 7.20 19.48 -5.71
C LYS A 284 8.23 20.11 -6.65
N ARG A 285 9.18 19.33 -7.19
CA ARG A 285 10.32 19.86 -7.96
C ARG A 285 10.05 20.02 -9.45
N THR A 286 8.96 19.47 -9.94
CA THR A 286 8.72 19.38 -11.37
C THR A 286 7.62 20.36 -11.81
N THR A 287 7.91 21.12 -12.87
CA THR A 287 6.98 22.03 -13.55
C THR A 287 6.10 21.33 -14.60
N SER A 288 6.57 20.20 -15.16
CA SER A 288 5.87 19.36 -16.15
C SER A 288 5.71 17.94 -15.60
N LYS A 289 4.50 17.57 -15.16
CA LYS A 289 4.14 16.27 -14.55
C LYS A 289 5.12 15.12 -14.89
N PRO A 290 5.70 14.54 -13.82
CA PRO A 290 5.20 13.26 -13.38
C PRO A 290 4.40 13.37 -12.08
N ARG A 291 3.33 12.57 -11.93
CA ARG A 291 2.40 12.65 -10.78
C ARG A 291 2.46 11.38 -9.93
N ALA A 292 3.34 11.33 -8.93
CA ALA A 292 3.53 10.12 -8.12
C ALA A 292 2.24 9.59 -7.46
N ALA A 293 2.19 8.27 -7.26
CA ALA A 293 1.13 7.57 -6.54
C ALA A 293 1.68 6.53 -5.57
N ILE A 294 0.98 6.33 -4.45
CA ILE A 294 1.18 5.19 -3.54
C ILE A 294 -0.08 4.35 -3.58
N LEU A 295 0.05 3.08 -3.98
CA LEU A 295 -1.03 2.11 -4.04
C LEU A 295 -0.90 1.08 -2.92
N PHE A 296 -1.84 1.13 -1.99
CA PHE A 296 -2.00 0.14 -0.93
C PHE A 296 -2.84 -1.02 -1.44
N ILE A 297 -2.21 -2.18 -1.64
CA ILE A 297 -2.93 -3.43 -1.86
C ILE A 297 -3.33 -3.98 -0.50
N VAL A 298 -4.61 -3.84 -0.20
CA VAL A 298 -5.26 -4.34 1.00
C VAL A 298 -5.57 -5.81 0.76
N ASN A 299 -4.65 -6.66 1.21
CA ASN A 299 -4.57 -8.06 0.81
C ASN A 299 -5.49 -8.96 1.64
N ARG A 300 -6.76 -8.54 1.74
CA ARG A 300 -7.87 -9.10 2.53
C ARG A 300 -9.18 -8.43 2.09
N SER A 301 -10.33 -9.08 2.21
CA SER A 301 -11.62 -8.57 1.68
C SER A 301 -12.58 -7.95 2.71
N ASP A 302 -12.29 -8.07 4.00
CA ASP A 302 -13.17 -7.71 5.12
C ASP A 302 -13.03 -6.26 5.59
N THR A 303 -12.26 -5.43 4.86
CA THR A 303 -12.04 -4.02 5.18
C THR A 303 -12.87 -3.12 4.26
N LEU A 304 -13.35 -2.01 4.79
CA LEU A 304 -14.19 -1.05 4.04
C LEU A 304 -13.47 0.24 3.69
N GLN A 305 -12.33 0.50 4.34
CA GLN A 305 -11.50 1.68 4.13
C GLN A 305 -10.05 1.38 4.54
N PHE A 306 -9.13 2.26 4.16
CA PHE A 306 -7.73 2.21 4.55
C PHE A 306 -7.35 3.48 5.32
N ARG A 307 -6.50 3.35 6.34
CA ARG A 307 -5.88 4.50 7.03
C ARG A 307 -4.42 4.22 7.37
N PRO A 308 -3.55 5.25 7.44
CA PRO A 308 -2.26 5.07 8.09
C PRO A 308 -2.46 4.75 9.58
N CYS A 309 -1.69 3.80 10.11
CA CYS A 309 -1.75 3.43 11.52
C CYS A 309 -1.01 4.45 12.38
N HIS A 310 -1.70 5.51 12.78
CA HIS A 310 -1.13 6.58 13.59
C HIS A 310 -0.78 6.10 15.01
N GLU A 311 -1.48 5.09 15.52
CA GLU A 311 -1.20 4.44 16.81
C GLU A 311 0.17 3.74 16.79
N ALA A 312 0.51 3.10 15.66
CA ALA A 312 1.80 2.47 15.47
C ALA A 312 2.89 3.48 15.09
N ASP A 313 2.59 4.44 14.22
CA ASP A 313 3.57 5.36 13.65
C ASP A 313 2.94 6.69 13.20
N MET A 314 2.75 7.60 14.17
CA MET A 314 2.26 8.96 13.92
C MET A 314 3.10 9.72 12.89
N LEU A 315 4.44 9.55 12.91
CA LEU A 315 5.31 10.24 11.95
C LEU A 315 5.03 9.77 10.53
N PHE A 316 4.90 8.45 10.30
CA PHE A 316 4.50 7.95 8.98
C PHE A 316 3.14 8.49 8.56
N ALA A 317 2.14 8.48 9.44
CA ALA A 317 0.80 8.96 9.12
C ALA A 317 0.81 10.42 8.66
N GLN A 318 1.53 11.27 9.39
CA GLN A 318 1.67 12.69 9.04
C GLN A 318 2.48 12.90 7.74
N VAL A 319 3.56 12.13 7.53
CA VAL A 319 4.35 12.21 6.29
C VAL A 319 3.53 11.76 5.08
N LEU A 320 2.70 10.73 5.24
CA LEU A 320 1.78 10.28 4.19
C LEU A 320 0.73 11.35 3.89
N LYS A 321 0.18 12.01 4.92
CA LYS A 321 -0.75 13.14 4.76
C LYS A 321 -0.10 14.29 4.00
N ARG A 322 1.11 14.70 4.40
CA ARG A 322 1.90 15.72 3.69
C ARG A 322 2.15 15.35 2.22
N ALA A 323 2.40 14.07 1.93
CA ALA A 323 2.57 13.60 0.56
C ALA A 323 1.28 13.79 -0.25
N HIS A 324 0.14 13.42 0.34
CA HIS A 324 -1.17 13.60 -0.26
C HIS A 324 -1.47 15.07 -0.58
N GLU A 325 -1.29 15.96 0.40
CA GLU A 325 -1.49 17.41 0.25
C GLU A 325 -0.54 18.03 -0.79
N ALA A 326 0.65 17.47 -0.96
CA ALA A 326 1.59 17.90 -2.00
C ALA A 326 1.23 17.40 -3.41
N GLY A 327 0.19 16.56 -3.55
CA GLY A 327 -0.28 16.03 -4.84
C GLY A 327 0.16 14.60 -5.17
N VAL A 328 0.71 13.85 -4.21
CA VAL A 328 0.90 12.40 -4.36
C VAL A 328 -0.48 11.72 -4.26
N GLN A 329 -0.85 10.94 -5.26
CA GLN A 329 -2.11 10.19 -5.23
C GLN A 329 -2.01 9.04 -4.24
N LEU A 330 -3.01 8.86 -3.38
CA LEU A 330 -3.11 7.73 -2.48
C LEU A 330 -4.28 6.85 -2.92
N LEU A 331 -4.00 5.59 -3.26
CA LEU A 331 -4.98 4.63 -3.72
C LEU A 331 -4.96 3.42 -2.79
N ALA A 332 -6.13 2.84 -2.50
CA ALA A 332 -6.23 1.58 -1.77
C ALA A 332 -7.18 0.64 -2.52
N TYR A 333 -6.69 -0.57 -2.83
CA TYR A 333 -7.44 -1.60 -3.53
C TYR A 333 -7.49 -2.86 -2.72
N ARG A 334 -8.70 -3.37 -2.52
CA ARG A 334 -8.97 -4.57 -1.74
C ARG A 334 -8.80 -5.82 -2.59
N ILE A 335 -8.36 -6.92 -1.99
CA ILE A 335 -8.21 -8.22 -2.64
C ILE A 335 -9.13 -9.23 -1.99
N ALA A 336 -9.94 -9.91 -2.79
CA ALA A 336 -10.73 -11.06 -2.37
C ALA A 336 -10.02 -12.35 -2.75
N TRP A 337 -9.91 -13.26 -1.80
CA TRP A 337 -9.30 -14.58 -1.98
C TRP A 337 -10.38 -15.65 -2.05
N ASP A 338 -10.40 -16.40 -3.15
CA ASP A 338 -11.18 -17.62 -3.32
C ASP A 338 -10.22 -18.80 -3.45
N GLY A 339 -9.98 -19.50 -2.33
CA GLY A 339 -8.87 -20.44 -2.22
C GLY A 339 -7.52 -19.76 -2.55
N GLY A 340 -6.79 -20.30 -3.52
CA GLY A 340 -5.53 -19.71 -4.01
C GLY A 340 -5.68 -18.61 -5.07
N ARG A 341 -6.91 -18.19 -5.42
CA ARG A 341 -7.16 -17.21 -6.48
C ARG A 341 -7.47 -15.84 -5.88
N ALA A 342 -6.64 -14.86 -6.21
CA ALA A 342 -6.84 -13.47 -5.82
C ALA A 342 -7.61 -12.70 -6.90
N ARG A 343 -8.62 -11.95 -6.47
CA ARG A 343 -9.49 -11.13 -7.33
C ARG A 343 -9.53 -9.70 -6.80
N SER A 344 -9.76 -8.74 -7.69
CA SER A 344 -9.99 -7.35 -7.27
C SER A 344 -11.28 -7.28 -6.46
N GLY A 345 -11.20 -6.71 -5.27
CA GLY A 345 -12.34 -6.36 -4.41
C GLY A 345 -12.80 -4.91 -4.58
N GLY A 346 -12.25 -4.19 -5.56
CA GLY A 346 -12.51 -2.77 -5.82
C GLY A 346 -11.65 -1.81 -5.00
N SER A 347 -11.73 -0.53 -5.34
CA SER A 347 -11.10 0.54 -4.56
C SER A 347 -11.86 0.78 -3.26
N ILE A 348 -11.12 1.16 -2.22
CA ILE A 348 -11.67 1.59 -0.93
C ILE A 348 -11.09 2.97 -0.57
N PRO A 349 -11.84 3.81 0.18
CA PRO A 349 -11.37 5.14 0.52
C PRO A 349 -10.13 5.09 1.41
N VAL A 350 -9.20 6.01 1.15
CA VAL A 350 -8.08 6.34 2.05
C VAL A 350 -8.55 7.45 2.98
N VAL A 351 -8.55 7.20 4.28
CA VAL A 351 -8.99 8.15 5.31
C VAL A 351 -7.85 8.45 6.29
N PHE A 352 -7.89 9.62 6.90
CA PHE A 352 -6.97 10.03 7.96
C PHE A 352 -7.75 10.17 9.27
N ASP A 353 -7.09 9.84 10.37
CA ASP A 353 -7.63 10.08 11.70
C ASP A 353 -7.49 11.57 12.05
N GLU A 354 -8.44 12.12 12.82
CA GLU A 354 -8.45 13.54 13.22
C GLU A 354 -7.15 13.94 13.96
N SER A 355 -6.55 13.02 14.72
CA SER A 355 -5.27 13.27 15.39
C SER A 355 -4.11 13.50 14.42
N VAL A 356 -4.16 12.88 13.23
CA VAL A 356 -3.20 13.14 12.15
C VAL A 356 -3.48 14.48 11.52
N ASP A 357 -4.75 14.88 11.41
CA ASP A 357 -5.13 16.10 10.72
C ASP A 357 -4.64 17.37 11.40
N THR A 358 -4.73 17.37 12.73
CA THR A 358 -4.32 18.49 13.60
C THR A 358 -2.84 18.44 13.97
N GLY A 359 -2.16 17.32 13.72
CA GLY A 359 -0.78 17.07 14.13
C GLY A 359 0.26 17.68 13.18
N ALA A 360 1.18 18.48 13.72
CA ALA A 360 2.37 18.92 12.99
C ALA A 360 3.44 17.81 12.95
N ILE A 361 4.18 17.76 11.84
CA ILE A 361 5.34 16.86 11.71
C ILE A 361 6.48 17.39 12.56
N ASP A 362 7.06 16.53 13.40
CA ASP A 362 8.35 16.78 14.00
C ASP A 362 9.45 16.67 12.92
N GLU A 363 9.85 17.81 12.36
CA GLU A 363 10.85 17.87 11.29
C GLU A 363 12.24 17.41 11.76
N SER A 364 12.55 17.57 13.05
CA SER A 364 13.83 17.09 13.60
C SER A 364 13.83 15.56 13.61
N HIS A 365 12.75 14.96 14.10
CA HIS A 365 12.59 13.51 14.10
C HIS A 365 12.56 12.94 12.68
N LEU A 366 11.86 13.59 11.75
CA LEU A 366 11.87 13.21 10.33
C LEU A 366 13.30 13.20 9.76
N LYS A 367 14.09 14.24 10.05
CA LYS A 367 15.47 14.33 9.60
C LYS A 367 16.32 13.17 10.14
N ASP A 368 16.17 12.83 11.41
CA ASP A 368 16.91 11.71 12.04
C ASP A 368 16.55 10.37 11.39
N VAL A 369 15.26 10.15 11.09
CA VAL A 369 14.79 8.95 10.40
C VAL A 369 15.38 8.86 8.98
N LEU A 370 15.37 9.97 8.24
CA LEU A 370 15.92 10.02 6.88
C LEU A 370 17.44 9.82 6.88
N GLN A 371 18.15 10.38 7.85
CA GLN A 371 19.60 10.20 8.02
C GLN A 371 19.94 8.75 8.35
N PHE A 372 19.24 8.14 9.32
CA PHE A 372 19.42 6.74 9.66
C PHE A 372 19.22 5.82 8.46
N ASN A 373 18.23 6.09 7.62
CA ASN A 373 18.02 5.32 6.40
C ASN A 373 19.17 5.50 5.39
N ALA A 374 19.65 6.73 5.19
CA ALA A 374 20.76 7.05 4.30
C ALA A 374 22.09 6.38 4.72
N GLU A 375 22.29 6.19 6.02
CA GLU A 375 23.45 5.49 6.61
C GLU A 375 23.32 3.95 6.57
N GLY A 376 22.31 3.42 5.88
CA GLY A 376 22.11 1.99 5.70
C GLY A 376 21.21 1.34 6.73
N GLY A 377 20.40 2.11 7.47
CA GLY A 377 19.29 1.59 8.27
C GLY A 377 19.73 0.77 9.49
N GLY A 378 20.93 1.05 10.02
CA GLY A 378 21.51 0.32 11.15
C GLY A 378 21.99 -1.09 10.80
N ARG A 379 22.55 -1.31 9.61
CA ARG A 379 23.32 -2.53 9.30
C ARG A 379 24.49 -2.68 10.28
N THR A 380 24.25 -3.40 11.36
CA THR A 380 25.21 -4.15 12.16
C THR A 380 24.75 -5.59 12.19
#